data_AF-A0A7S3E2B4-F1
#
_entry.id   AF-A0A7S3E2B4-F1
#
_cell.length_a   1.000
_cell.length_b   1.000
_cell.length_c   1.000
_cell.angle_alpha   90.00
_cell.angle_beta   90.00
_cell.angle_gamma   90.00
#
_symmetry.space_group_name_H-M   'P 1'
#
loop_
_entity.id
_entity.type
_entity.pdbx_description
1 polymer ?
#
loop_
_entity_poly.entity_id
_entity_poly.type
_entity_poly.pdbx_seq_one_letter_code
_entity_poly.pdbx_strand_id
1 'polypeptide(L)'
;EAGHFLLAYLHGSPIADYSLELKGARVQLGQAVLQRKLYQGPLDDAELDSLAVIAMGGVAGEAIKYEEVIGQTEDLFDLQSLMNKSKKKLNDSEQQNLTRWAVLRAVSLLNEYQGAYERLMEKMSEGASVYECICAIESAAPNQEK
;
A
#
# COMPACT_ATOMS: atom_id res chain seq x y z
N GLU A 1 3.14 -5.39 4.61
CA GLU A 1 4.38 -4.60 4.43
C GLU A 1 4.90 -4.52 3.00
N ALA A 2 5.44 -5.59 2.40
CA ALA A 2 5.94 -5.53 1.01
C ALA A 2 4.88 -5.03 0.01
N GLY A 3 3.60 -5.39 0.22
CA GLY A 3 2.50 -4.92 -0.61
C GLY A 3 2.30 -3.41 -0.53
N HIS A 4 2.26 -2.83 0.68
CA HIS A 4 2.20 -1.37 0.86
C HIS A 4 3.39 -0.67 0.23
N PHE A 5 4.59 -1.22 0.41
CA PHE A 5 5.83 -0.66 -0.12
C PHE A 5 5.78 -0.57 -1.65
N LEU A 6 5.48 -1.67 -2.33
CA LEU A 6 5.44 -1.70 -3.80
C LEU A 6 4.35 -0.77 -4.34
N LEU A 7 3.15 -0.79 -3.76
CA LEU A 7 2.07 0.08 -4.21
C LEU A 7 2.39 1.56 -3.98
N ALA A 8 3.01 1.91 -2.86
CA ALA A 8 3.44 3.29 -2.64
C ALA A 8 4.50 3.73 -3.65
N TYR A 9 5.46 2.86 -3.99
CA TYR A 9 6.44 3.12 -5.04
C TYR A 9 5.76 3.38 -6.40
N LEU A 10 4.83 2.50 -6.82
CA LEU A 10 4.11 2.64 -8.09
C LEU A 10 3.22 3.89 -8.15
N HIS A 11 2.68 4.31 -7.02
CA HIS A 11 1.88 5.52 -6.89
C HIS A 11 2.73 6.79 -6.64
N GLY A 12 4.05 6.70 -6.70
CA GLY A 12 4.96 7.84 -6.48
C GLY A 12 4.90 8.44 -5.07
N SER A 13 4.42 7.67 -4.10
CA SER A 13 4.35 8.08 -2.70
C SER A 13 5.70 7.88 -2.01
N PRO A 14 6.19 8.86 -1.24
CA PRO A 14 7.52 8.78 -0.65
C PRO A 14 7.59 7.71 0.43
N ILE A 15 8.74 7.02 0.46
CA ILE A 15 9.00 5.90 1.35
C ILE A 15 10.01 6.33 2.41
N ALA A 16 9.56 6.51 3.65
CA ALA A 16 10.44 6.94 4.73
C ALA A 16 11.20 5.77 5.37
N ASP A 17 10.47 4.71 5.75
CA ASP A 17 11.04 3.54 6.43
C ASP A 17 10.07 2.35 6.39
N TYR A 18 10.58 1.16 6.70
CA TYR A 18 9.82 -0.08 6.76
C TYR A 18 10.20 -0.94 7.99
N SER A 19 9.24 -1.62 8.64
CA SER A 19 9.51 -2.63 9.70
C SER A 19 8.66 -3.87 9.49
N LEU A 20 9.27 -5.03 9.77
CA LEU A 20 8.62 -6.34 9.77
C LEU A 20 8.16 -6.79 11.17
N GLU A 21 8.45 -6.02 12.22
CA GLU A 21 8.04 -6.39 13.57
C GLU A 21 6.53 -6.22 13.77
N LEU A 22 5.86 -7.27 14.23
CA LEU A 22 4.43 -7.30 14.58
C LEU A 22 4.02 -6.29 15.68
N LYS A 23 4.98 -5.69 16.39
CA LYS A 23 4.75 -4.71 17.48
C LYS A 23 5.67 -3.48 17.44
N GLY A 24 6.63 -3.44 16.52
CA GLY A 24 7.62 -2.38 16.42
C GLY A 24 7.46 -1.64 15.11
N ALA A 25 6.83 -0.46 15.18
CA ALA A 25 6.77 0.56 14.12
C ALA A 25 6.74 -0.03 12.69
N ARG A 26 5.67 -0.79 12.37
CA ARG A 26 5.32 -1.20 11.00
C ARG A 26 5.57 -0.04 10.06
N VAL A 27 5.98 -0.40 8.87
CA VAL A 27 6.36 0.49 7.80
C VAL A 27 5.67 1.86 7.86
N GLN A 28 6.42 2.87 8.30
CA GLN A 28 5.98 4.27 8.33
C GLN A 28 5.78 4.84 6.91
N LEU A 29 5.79 4.02 5.85
CA LEU A 29 5.31 4.40 4.52
C LEU A 29 3.86 4.88 4.57
N GLY A 30 2.98 4.04 5.12
CA GLY A 30 1.55 4.35 5.23
C GLY A 30 1.38 5.52 6.18
N GLN A 31 1.84 5.37 7.42
CA GLN A 31 1.65 6.38 8.45
C GLN A 31 2.37 7.70 8.24
N ALA A 32 3.57 7.81 7.69
CA ALA A 32 4.21 9.13 7.54
C ALA A 32 3.61 9.92 6.37
N VAL A 33 3.21 9.25 5.28
CA VAL A 33 2.50 9.87 4.15
C VAL A 33 1.04 10.14 4.50
N LEU A 34 0.35 9.17 5.14
CA LEU A 34 -0.96 9.41 5.78
C LEU A 34 -0.81 10.58 6.72
N GLN A 35 0.00 10.53 7.78
CA GLN A 35 0.13 11.60 8.77
C GLN A 35 0.41 12.93 8.09
N ARG A 36 1.40 13.00 7.18
CA ARG A 36 1.69 14.26 6.47
C ARG A 36 0.47 14.79 5.70
N LYS A 37 -0.26 13.95 4.95
CA LYS A 37 -1.47 14.38 4.23
C LYS A 37 -2.70 14.56 5.14
N LEU A 38 -2.82 13.80 6.22
CA LEU A 38 -3.83 13.92 7.28
C LEU A 38 -3.74 15.31 7.95
N TYR A 39 -2.54 15.90 8.00
CA TYR A 39 -2.29 17.27 8.49
C TYR A 39 -2.43 18.36 7.40
N GLN A 40 -2.47 18.02 6.11
CA GLN A 40 -2.49 19.00 4.99
C GLN A 40 -3.89 19.38 4.49
N GLY A 41 -4.95 18.79 5.04
CA GLY A 41 -6.34 19.15 4.74
C GLY A 41 -7.12 18.01 4.09
N PRO A 42 -8.30 18.32 3.52
CA PRO A 42 -9.13 17.31 2.86
C PRO A 42 -8.49 16.76 1.58
N LEU A 43 -8.62 15.45 1.35
CA LEU A 43 -8.11 14.75 0.16
C LEU A 43 -9.06 14.93 -1.02
N ASP A 44 -8.54 15.18 -2.22
CA ASP A 44 -9.35 14.97 -3.43
C ASP A 44 -9.50 13.49 -3.80
N ASP A 45 -10.36 13.23 -4.79
CA ASP A 45 -10.71 11.87 -5.21
C ASP A 45 -9.48 11.10 -5.71
N ALA A 46 -8.57 11.75 -6.45
CA ALA A 46 -7.37 11.09 -6.97
C ALA A 46 -6.38 10.73 -5.86
N GLU A 47 -6.19 11.63 -4.89
CA GLU A 47 -5.38 11.37 -3.71
C GLU A 47 -5.97 10.25 -2.86
N LEU A 48 -7.28 10.27 -2.65
CA LEU A 48 -7.99 9.24 -1.88
C LEU A 48 -7.86 7.88 -2.56
N ASP A 49 -8.11 7.78 -3.86
CA ASP A 49 -8.01 6.54 -4.62
C ASP A 49 -6.59 5.95 -4.53
N SER A 50 -5.57 6.79 -4.71
CA SER A 50 -4.17 6.38 -4.60
C SER A 50 -3.83 5.84 -3.21
N LEU A 51 -4.23 6.56 -2.16
CA LEU A 51 -3.92 6.17 -0.78
C LEU A 51 -4.75 4.95 -0.34
N ALA A 52 -5.97 4.80 -0.85
CA ALA A 52 -6.82 3.64 -0.59
C ALA A 52 -6.19 2.35 -1.14
N VAL A 53 -5.64 2.39 -2.36
CA VAL A 53 -4.90 1.26 -2.95
C VAL A 53 -3.68 0.91 -2.12
N ILE A 54 -2.89 1.92 -1.70
CA ILE A 54 -1.70 1.71 -0.85
C ILE A 54 -2.10 1.09 0.49
N ALA A 55 -3.14 1.61 1.15
CA ALA A 55 -3.63 1.12 2.43
C ALA A 55 -4.08 -0.34 2.35
N MET A 56 -4.61 -0.79 1.22
CA MET A 56 -5.04 -2.18 1.01
C MET A 56 -3.91 -3.12 0.57
N GLY A 57 -2.65 -2.65 0.51
CA GLY A 57 -1.52 -3.46 0.09
C GLY A 57 -1.21 -4.67 0.97
N GLY A 58 -1.47 -4.59 2.28
CA GLY A 58 -1.29 -5.71 3.21
C GLY A 58 -2.34 -6.79 2.98
N VAL A 59 -3.61 -6.42 2.99
CA VAL A 59 -4.76 -7.27 2.64
C VAL A 59 -4.55 -7.96 1.29
N ALA A 60 -4.15 -7.20 0.26
CA ALA A 60 -3.91 -7.75 -1.06
C ALA A 60 -2.76 -8.75 -1.07
N GLY A 61 -1.65 -8.44 -0.38
CA GLY A 61 -0.51 -9.35 -0.25
C GLY A 61 -0.86 -10.64 0.49
N GLU A 62 -1.68 -10.57 1.54
CA GLU A 62 -2.19 -11.75 2.25
C GLU A 62 -3.13 -12.57 1.35
N ALA A 63 -4.07 -11.92 0.66
CA ALA A 63 -5.04 -12.60 -0.21
C ALA A 63 -4.40 -13.33 -1.40
N ILE A 64 -3.23 -12.87 -1.86
CA ILE A 64 -2.47 -13.57 -2.92
C ILE A 64 -1.81 -14.85 -2.38
N LYS A 65 -1.36 -14.84 -1.12
CA LYS A 65 -0.53 -15.89 -0.54
C LYS A 65 -1.29 -16.92 0.27
N TYR A 66 -2.39 -16.52 0.90
CA TYR A 66 -3.15 -17.32 1.86
C TYR A 66 -4.62 -17.42 1.45
N GLU A 67 -5.24 -18.56 1.76
CA GLU A 67 -6.68 -18.77 1.52
C GLU A 67 -7.56 -17.91 2.44
N GLU A 68 -7.03 -17.51 3.60
CA GLU A 68 -7.73 -16.67 4.58
C GLU A 68 -6.87 -15.45 4.93
N VAL A 69 -7.51 -14.27 4.97
CA VAL A 69 -6.89 -13.00 5.35
C VAL A 69 -7.12 -12.78 6.86
N ILE A 70 -6.03 -12.71 7.63
CA ILE A 70 -6.09 -12.68 9.10
C ILE A 70 -5.68 -11.29 9.62
N GLY A 71 -4.83 -10.55 8.89
CA GLY A 71 -4.21 -9.31 9.33
C GLY A 71 -4.90 -8.00 8.92
N GLN A 72 -6.13 -8.06 8.38
CA GLN A 72 -6.76 -6.91 7.68
C GLN A 72 -7.17 -5.71 8.55
N THR A 73 -7.25 -5.86 9.88
CA THR A 73 -7.86 -4.85 10.76
C THR A 73 -7.16 -3.49 10.68
N GLU A 74 -5.83 -3.48 10.65
CA GLU A 74 -5.05 -2.23 10.60
C GLU A 74 -5.21 -1.53 9.25
N ASP A 75 -5.09 -2.27 8.16
CA ASP A 75 -5.27 -1.77 6.79
C ASP A 75 -6.66 -1.13 6.60
N LEU A 76 -7.71 -1.77 7.13
CA LEU A 76 -9.08 -1.24 7.07
C LEU A 76 -9.26 0.01 7.94
N PHE A 77 -8.55 0.10 9.07
CA PHE A 77 -8.58 1.28 9.93
C PHE A 77 -7.91 2.49 9.25
N ASP A 78 -6.78 2.28 8.59
CA ASP A 78 -6.09 3.32 7.82
C ASP A 78 -6.96 3.79 6.65
N LEU A 79 -7.60 2.86 5.93
CA LEU A 79 -8.53 3.20 4.85
C LEU A 79 -9.73 4.01 5.36
N GLN A 80 -10.32 3.64 6.50
CA GLN A 80 -11.41 4.41 7.09
C GLN A 80 -10.96 5.83 7.47
N SER A 81 -9.73 5.97 7.98
CA SER A 81 -9.15 7.27 8.32
C SER A 81 -8.96 8.17 7.10
N LEU A 82 -8.59 7.59 5.96
CA LEU A 82 -8.50 8.28 4.67
C LEU A 82 -9.87 8.73 4.15
N MET A 83 -10.88 7.84 4.18
CA MET A 83 -12.24 8.16 3.73
C MET A 83 -12.85 9.33 4.54
N ASN A 84 -12.57 9.38 5.84
CA ASN A 84 -13.00 10.46 6.72
C ASN A 84 -12.39 11.83 6.37
N LYS A 85 -11.30 11.86 5.59
CA LYS A 85 -10.63 13.08 5.11
C LYS A 85 -10.99 13.45 3.69
N SER A 86 -11.84 12.67 3.01
CA SER A 86 -12.29 13.02 1.66
C SER A 86 -12.95 14.39 1.64
N LYS A 87 -12.65 15.19 0.61
CA LYS A 87 -13.34 16.46 0.31
C LYS A 87 -14.85 16.25 0.18
N LYS A 88 -15.25 15.11 -0.41
CA LYS A 88 -16.65 14.71 -0.54
C LYS A 88 -16.98 13.72 0.57
N LYS A 89 -18.04 14.00 1.33
CA LYS A 89 -18.57 13.04 2.29
C LYS A 89 -19.10 11.81 1.56
N LEU A 90 -18.48 10.66 1.79
CA LEU A 90 -18.87 9.39 1.21
C LEU A 90 -20.02 8.77 2.04
N ASN A 91 -21.05 8.30 1.36
CA ASN A 91 -22.07 7.46 1.99
C ASN A 91 -21.57 6.02 2.17
N ASP A 92 -22.30 5.19 2.92
CA ASP A 92 -21.90 3.82 3.26
C ASP A 92 -21.67 2.94 2.02
N SER A 93 -22.48 3.12 0.97
CA SER A 93 -22.31 2.38 -0.27
C SER A 93 -21.06 2.82 -1.04
N GLU A 94 -20.76 4.12 -1.07
CA GLU A 94 -19.54 4.65 -1.68
C GLU A 94 -18.29 4.17 -0.95
N GLN A 95 -18.31 4.16 0.39
CA GLN A 95 -17.21 3.63 1.21
C GLN A 95 -16.97 2.13 0.90
N GLN A 96 -18.03 1.32 0.89
CA GLN A 96 -17.89 -0.10 0.55
C GLN A 96 -17.38 -0.34 -0.88
N ASN A 97 -17.83 0.47 -1.84
CA ASN A 97 -17.38 0.36 -3.23
C ASN A 97 -15.91 0.73 -3.36
N LEU A 98 -15.46 1.81 -2.70
CA LEU A 98 -14.07 2.21 -2.66
C LEU A 98 -13.19 1.12 -2.02
N THR A 99 -13.63 0.52 -0.91
CA THR A 99 -12.89 -0.59 -0.28
C THR A 99 -12.72 -1.78 -1.23
N ARG A 100 -13.81 -2.25 -1.85
CA ARG A 100 -13.76 -3.38 -2.79
C ARG A 100 -12.87 -3.08 -3.98
N TRP A 101 -13.02 -1.88 -4.56
CA TRP A 101 -12.21 -1.43 -5.68
C TRP A 101 -10.72 -1.34 -5.31
N ALA A 102 -10.39 -0.76 -4.15
CA ALA A 102 -9.01 -0.59 -3.70
C ALA A 102 -8.31 -1.94 -3.50
N VAL A 103 -8.98 -2.92 -2.89
CA VAL A 103 -8.46 -4.29 -2.75
C VAL A 103 -8.23 -4.94 -4.11
N LEU A 104 -9.22 -4.90 -5.02
CA LEU A 104 -9.08 -5.47 -6.36
C LEU A 104 -7.94 -4.83 -7.15
N ARG A 105 -7.79 -3.51 -7.05
CA ARG A 105 -6.72 -2.77 -7.72
C ARG A 105 -5.35 -3.10 -7.13
N ALA A 106 -5.24 -3.17 -5.81
CA ALA A 106 -4.02 -3.57 -5.11
C ALA A 106 -3.59 -4.99 -5.54
N VAL A 107 -4.49 -5.96 -5.50
CA VAL A 107 -4.22 -7.34 -5.97
C VAL A 107 -3.77 -7.35 -7.43
N SER A 108 -4.46 -6.61 -8.30
CA SER A 108 -4.11 -6.54 -9.72
C SER A 108 -2.70 -6.01 -9.94
N LEU A 109 -2.31 -4.94 -9.24
CA LEU A 109 -0.97 -4.35 -9.32
C LEU A 109 0.11 -5.29 -8.76
N LEU A 110 -0.14 -5.96 -7.63
CA LEU A 110 0.81 -6.91 -7.07
C LEU A 110 1.04 -8.11 -8.00
N ASN A 111 0.00 -8.57 -8.70
CA ASN A 111 0.13 -9.62 -9.72
C ASN A 111 0.84 -9.13 -10.99
N GLU A 112 0.52 -7.92 -11.47
CA GLU A 112 1.16 -7.31 -12.64
C GLU A 112 2.68 -7.13 -12.42
N TYR A 113 3.07 -6.76 -11.19
CA TYR A 113 4.46 -6.55 -10.78
C TYR A 113 5.00 -7.70 -9.93
N GLN A 114 4.53 -8.94 -10.14
CA GLN A 114 4.85 -10.08 -9.28
C GLN A 114 6.35 -10.31 -9.11
N GLY A 115 7.15 -10.21 -10.18
CA GLY A 115 8.60 -10.39 -10.10
C GLY A 115 9.28 -9.33 -9.22
N ALA A 116 8.81 -8.09 -9.25
CA ALA A 116 9.29 -7.03 -8.37
C ALA A 116 8.81 -7.23 -6.93
N TYR A 117 7.58 -7.69 -6.77
CA TYR A 117 7.00 -7.99 -5.47
C TYR A 117 7.78 -9.11 -4.74
N GLU A 118 8.13 -10.19 -5.45
CA GLU A 118 8.89 -11.31 -4.90
C GLU A 118 10.31 -10.91 -4.47
N ARG A 119 11.04 -10.18 -5.32
CA ARG A 119 12.39 -9.69 -4.96
C ARG A 119 12.38 -8.68 -3.83
N LEU A 120 11.34 -7.83 -3.78
CA LEU A 120 11.14 -6.92 -2.68
C LEU A 120 10.92 -7.69 -1.37
N MET A 121 10.06 -8.72 -1.38
CA MET A 121 9.85 -9.58 -0.20
C MET A 121 11.14 -10.25 0.27
N GLU A 122 11.95 -10.75 -0.66
CA GLU A 122 13.27 -11.34 -0.36
C GLU A 122 14.18 -10.32 0.34
N LYS A 123 14.38 -9.14 -0.26
CA LYS A 123 15.23 -8.08 0.31
C LYS A 123 14.74 -7.58 1.67
N MET A 124 13.42 -7.41 1.82
CA MET A 124 12.86 -7.02 3.10
C MET A 124 13.12 -8.07 4.18
N SER A 125 13.06 -9.36 3.83
CA SER A 125 13.34 -10.46 4.78
C SER A 125 14.79 -10.50 5.26
N GLU A 126 15.72 -9.97 4.45
CA GLU A 126 17.14 -9.80 4.79
C GLU A 126 17.41 -8.56 5.67
N GLY A 127 16.38 -7.74 5.93
CA GLY A 127 16.52 -6.47 6.64
C GLY A 127 17.22 -5.38 5.82
N ALA A 128 17.10 -5.44 4.48
CA ALA A 128 17.71 -4.47 3.59
C ALA A 128 17.21 -3.03 3.84
N SER A 129 17.95 -2.01 3.46
CA SER A 129 17.50 -0.62 3.53
C SER A 129 16.36 -0.33 2.53
N VAL A 130 15.66 0.80 2.73
CA VAL A 130 14.69 1.35 1.74
C VAL A 130 15.33 1.47 0.36
N TYR A 131 16.57 1.96 0.29
CA TYR A 131 17.31 2.12 -0.96
C TYR A 131 17.49 0.80 -1.69
N GLU A 132 17.97 -0.24 -0.99
CA GLU A 132 18.18 -1.57 -1.56
C GLU A 132 16.86 -2.21 -2.01
N CYS A 133 15.77 -1.97 -1.28
CA CYS A 133 14.43 -2.41 -1.67
C CYS A 133 13.96 -1.74 -2.97
N ILE A 134 14.19 -0.43 -3.12
CA ILE A 134 13.88 0.30 -4.37
C ILE A 134 14.70 -0.24 -5.54
N CYS A 135 16.01 -0.44 -5.36
CA CYS A 135 16.85 -1.03 -6.40
C CYS A 135 16.36 -2.42 -6.82
N ALA A 136 15.83 -3.22 -5.90
CA ALA A 136 15.28 -4.54 -6.19
C ALA A 136 14.00 -4.45 -7.03
N ILE A 137 13.13 -3.47 -6.74
CA ILE A 137 11.93 -3.20 -7.55
C ILE A 137 12.34 -2.78 -8.97
N GLU A 138 13.25 -1.81 -9.10
CA GLU A 138 13.70 -1.29 -10.40
C GLU A 138 14.41 -2.35 -11.25
N SER A 139 15.17 -3.24 -10.62
CA SER A 139 15.86 -4.35 -11.30
C SER A 139 14.91 -5.48 -11.74
N ALA A 140 13.68 -5.48 -11.25
CA ALA A 140 12.67 -6.50 -11.49
C ALA A 140 11.47 -6.02 -12.30
N ALA A 141 11.34 -4.71 -12.46
CA ALA A 141 10.31 -4.13 -13.30
C ALA A 141 10.41 -4.77 -14.69
N PRO A 142 9.29 -5.18 -15.30
CA PRO A 142 9.31 -5.54 -16.71
C PRO A 142 9.92 -4.35 -17.45
N ASN A 143 10.89 -4.61 -18.34
CA ASN A 143 11.39 -3.58 -19.25
C ASN A 143 10.15 -2.86 -19.79
N GLN A 144 10.05 -1.55 -19.53
CA GLN A 144 9.10 -0.71 -20.25
C GLN A 144 9.59 -0.65 -21.70
N GLU A 145 9.33 -1.72 -22.46
CA GLU A 145 9.53 -1.76 -23.89
C GLU A 145 8.30 -1.16 -24.57
N LYS A 146 8.48 0.11 -24.95
CA LYS A 146 7.91 0.85 -26.09
C LYS A 146 6.44 1.25 -26.07
#